data_AF-A6EUD0-F1
#
_entry.id   AF-A6EUD0-F1
#
_cell.length_a   1.000
_cell.length_b   1.000
_cell.length_c   1.000
_cell.angle_alpha   90.00
_cell.angle_beta   90.00
_cell.angle_gamma   90.00
#
_symmetry.space_group_name_H-M   'P 1'
#
loop_
_entity.id
_entity.type
_entity.pdbx_description
1 polymer ?
#
loop_
_entity_poly.entity_id
_entity_poly.type
_entity_poly.pdbx_seq_one_letter_code
_entity_poly.pdbx_strand_id
1 'polypeptide(L)'
;MIDLNKHYGDLEAEKLVEILESNKAYKKEVIDFCKERLLEMNISNEQLKIYSKKVLRNRFYKYFTDGKYRTNEVIEIDSFFLNIKETKACFKLSKEEYIKYLDGATRDLPA
;
A
#
# COMPACT_ATOMS: atom_id res chain seq x y z
N MET A 1 -22.77 15.42 -8.29
CA MET A 1 -21.39 15.21 -8.78
C MET A 1 -20.47 15.62 -7.65
N ILE A 2 -19.53 14.77 -7.24
CA ILE A 2 -18.58 15.10 -6.16
C ILE A 2 -17.54 16.06 -6.75
N ASP A 3 -17.22 17.14 -6.04
CA ASP A 3 -16.11 18.03 -6.40
C ASP A 3 -14.79 17.35 -6.04
N LEU A 4 -14.20 16.65 -7.01
CA LEU A 4 -12.97 15.88 -6.80
C LEU A 4 -11.79 16.78 -6.42
N ASN A 5 -11.74 18.00 -6.96
CA ASN A 5 -10.66 18.93 -6.66
C ASN A 5 -10.70 19.36 -5.18
N LYS A 6 -11.90 19.65 -4.65
CA LYS A 6 -12.07 19.97 -3.23
C LYS A 6 -11.61 18.86 -2.27
N HIS A 7 -11.74 17.60 -2.68
CA HIS A 7 -11.45 16.45 -1.80
C HIS A 7 -10.05 15.85 -2.00
N TYR A 8 -9.51 15.95 -3.21
CA TYR A 8 -8.28 15.26 -3.60
C TYR A 8 -7.22 16.16 -4.26
N GLY A 9 -7.57 17.41 -4.61
CA GLY A 9 -6.73 18.30 -5.41
C GLY A 9 -5.43 18.75 -4.72
N ASP A 10 -5.49 18.91 -3.40
CA ASP A 10 -4.38 19.34 -2.54
C ASP A 10 -3.63 18.16 -1.89
N LEU A 11 -3.98 16.92 -2.24
CA LEU A 11 -3.28 15.75 -1.71
C LEU A 11 -1.85 15.66 -2.25
N GLU A 12 -0.93 15.33 -1.35
CA GLU A 12 0.45 15.03 -1.72
C GLU A 12 0.55 13.74 -2.54
N ALA A 13 1.63 13.61 -3.32
CA ALA A 13 1.85 12.48 -4.22
C ALA A 13 1.77 11.12 -3.49
N GLU A 14 2.28 11.01 -2.27
CA GLU A 14 2.19 9.76 -1.49
C GLU A 14 0.74 9.35 -1.23
N LYS A 15 -0.14 10.31 -0.92
CA LYS A 15 -1.57 10.05 -0.66
C LYS A 15 -2.33 9.70 -1.92
N LEU A 16 -2.00 10.33 -3.05
CA LEU A 16 -2.53 9.97 -4.35
C LEU A 16 -2.14 8.53 -4.73
N VAL A 17 -0.90 8.13 -4.48
CA VAL A 17 -0.44 6.74 -4.69
C VAL A 17 -1.17 5.76 -3.77
N GLU A 18 -1.40 6.11 -2.50
CA GLU A 18 -2.17 5.27 -1.56
C GLU A 18 -3.59 4.96 -2.05
N ILE A 19 -4.26 5.96 -2.64
CA ILE A 19 -5.58 5.82 -3.27
C ILE A 19 -5.50 4.87 -4.48
N LEU A 20 -4.52 5.07 -5.37
CA LEU A 20 -4.34 4.27 -6.59
C LEU A 20 -4.01 2.81 -6.30
N GLU A 21 -3.18 2.55 -5.28
CA GLU A 21 -2.84 1.20 -4.82
C GLU A 21 -4.05 0.52 -4.15
N SER A 22 -5.08 1.28 -3.74
CA SER A 22 -6.29 0.78 -3.08
C SER A 22 -7.53 0.88 -3.98
N ASN A 23 -7.34 0.65 -5.29
CA ASN A 23 -8.33 1.02 -6.31
C ASN A 23 -9.75 0.44 -6.11
N LYS A 24 -9.89 -0.73 -5.48
CA LYS A 24 -11.19 -1.37 -5.21
C LYS A 24 -12.04 -0.58 -4.19
N ALA A 25 -11.41 0.26 -3.38
CA ALA A 25 -12.10 1.09 -2.39
C ALA A 25 -12.63 2.41 -2.97
N TYR A 26 -12.27 2.75 -4.20
CA TYR A 26 -12.59 4.04 -4.80
C TYR A 26 -13.31 3.88 -6.14
N LYS A 27 -14.12 4.88 -6.48
CA LYS A 27 -14.77 4.93 -7.79
C LYS A 27 -13.74 5.22 -8.88
N LYS A 28 -14.00 4.75 -10.11
CA LYS A 28 -13.14 4.99 -11.28
C LYS A 28 -12.81 6.47 -11.49
N GLU A 29 -13.79 7.36 -11.31
CA GLU A 29 -13.62 8.82 -11.42
C GLU A 29 -12.55 9.38 -10.47
N VAL A 30 -12.47 8.86 -9.22
CA VAL A 30 -11.43 9.25 -8.26
C VAL A 30 -10.06 8.73 -8.70
N ILE A 31 -10.03 7.48 -9.20
CA ILE A 31 -8.80 6.84 -9.68
C ILE A 31 -8.22 7.58 -10.89
N ASP A 32 -9.06 7.98 -11.84
CA ASP A 32 -8.60 8.71 -13.02
C ASP A 32 -8.14 10.13 -12.65
N PHE A 33 -8.84 10.83 -11.75
CA PHE A 33 -8.39 12.12 -11.20
C PHE A 33 -7.02 12.05 -10.51
N CYS A 34 -6.80 11.02 -9.67
CA CYS A 34 -5.51 10.86 -8.97
C CYS A 34 -4.35 10.59 -9.94
N LYS A 35 -4.59 9.87 -11.05
CA LYS A 35 -3.56 9.67 -12.08
C LYS A 35 -3.21 10.99 -12.77
N GLU A 36 -4.22 11.76 -13.17
CA GLU A 36 -4.01 13.07 -13.81
C GLU A 36 -3.19 14.00 -12.92
N ARG A 37 -3.54 14.09 -11.63
CA ARG A 37 -2.76 14.91 -10.68
C ARG A 37 -1.33 14.44 -10.51
N LEU A 38 -1.07 13.14 -10.44
CA LEU A 38 0.31 12.63 -10.37
C LEU A 38 1.12 12.95 -11.63
N LEU A 39 0.49 12.93 -12.80
CA LEU A 39 1.12 13.34 -14.07
C LEU A 39 1.48 14.83 -14.05
N GLU A 40 0.57 15.68 -13.58
CA GLU A 40 0.79 17.14 -13.46
C GLU A 40 1.91 17.48 -12.47
N MET A 41 2.07 16.69 -11.39
CA MET A 41 3.15 16.86 -10.42
C MET A 41 4.53 16.45 -10.96
N ASN A 42 4.61 15.86 -12.16
CA ASN A 42 5.84 15.42 -12.82
C ASN A 42 6.72 14.52 -11.92
N ILE A 43 6.08 13.62 -11.16
CA ILE A 43 6.77 12.71 -10.26
C ILE A 43 7.45 11.60 -11.06
N SER A 44 8.72 11.31 -10.75
CA SER A 44 9.46 10.26 -11.43
C SER A 44 8.87 8.87 -11.14
N ASN A 45 8.97 7.96 -12.11
CA ASN A 45 8.51 6.58 -11.92
C ASN A 45 9.19 5.90 -10.73
N GLU A 46 10.47 6.20 -10.47
CA GLU A 46 11.19 5.65 -9.31
C GLU A 46 10.57 6.14 -7.99
N GLN A 47 10.20 7.42 -7.91
CA GLN A 47 9.56 7.97 -6.71
C GLN A 47 8.16 7.36 -6.49
N LEU A 48 7.37 7.17 -7.56
CA LEU A 48 6.08 6.48 -7.49
C LEU A 48 6.22 5.05 -6.96
N LYS A 49 7.26 4.33 -7.42
CA LYS A 49 7.58 2.99 -6.90
C LYS A 49 7.97 3.01 -5.43
N ILE A 50 8.72 4.01 -4.96
CA ILE A 50 9.07 4.14 -3.54
C ILE A 50 7.80 4.29 -2.69
N TYR A 51 6.88 5.19 -3.07
CA TYR A 51 5.60 5.35 -2.37
C TYR A 51 4.77 4.07 -2.39
N SER A 52 4.69 3.40 -3.55
CA SER A 52 3.92 2.15 -3.69
C SER A 52 4.49 1.02 -2.84
N LYS A 53 5.82 0.88 -2.76
CA LYS A 53 6.50 -0.06 -1.86
C LYS A 53 6.12 0.21 -0.40
N LYS A 54 6.06 1.49 0.02
CA LYS A 54 5.65 1.86 1.39
C LYS A 54 4.20 1.46 1.67
N VAL A 55 3.27 1.75 0.76
CA VAL A 55 1.85 1.39 0.89
C VAL A 55 1.67 -0.14 0.98
N LEU A 56 2.27 -0.90 0.05
CA LEU A 56 2.17 -2.36 0.04
C LEU A 56 2.81 -3.01 1.26
N ARG A 57 3.97 -2.52 1.70
CA ARG A 57 4.61 -3.03 2.92
C ARG A 57 3.74 -2.82 4.15
N ASN A 58 3.15 -1.64 4.30
CA ASN A 58 2.21 -1.37 5.39
C ASN A 58 0.98 -2.28 5.32
N ARG A 59 0.41 -2.47 4.13
CA ARG A 59 -0.72 -3.39 3.90
C ARG A 59 -0.38 -4.83 4.30
N PHE A 60 0.77 -5.33 3.87
CA PHE A 60 1.21 -6.69 4.17
C PHE A 60 1.57 -6.86 5.65
N TYR A 61 2.25 -5.89 6.24
CA TYR A 61 2.54 -5.90 7.67
C TYR A 61 1.25 -5.91 8.51
N LYS A 62 0.26 -5.08 8.14
CA LYS A 62 -1.07 -5.09 8.75
C LYS A 62 -1.77 -6.44 8.59
N TYR A 63 -1.73 -7.04 7.40
CA TYR A 63 -2.26 -8.38 7.16
C TYR A 63 -1.65 -9.43 8.09
N PHE A 64 -0.33 -9.37 8.35
CA PHE A 64 0.34 -10.31 9.25
C PHE A 64 0.01 -10.05 10.73
N THR A 65 -0.03 -8.78 11.15
CA THR A 65 -0.30 -8.36 12.54
C THR A 65 -1.75 -8.54 12.95
N ASP A 66 -2.72 -8.25 12.07
CA ASP A 66 -4.15 -8.43 12.33
C ASP A 66 -4.55 -9.93 12.44
N GLY A 67 -3.58 -10.85 12.30
CA GLY A 67 -3.83 -12.29 12.41
C GLY A 67 -4.67 -12.84 11.26
N LYS A 68 -4.77 -12.13 10.13
CA LYS A 68 -5.61 -12.50 8.98
C LYS A 68 -5.18 -13.78 8.26
N TYR A 69 -4.13 -14.46 8.71
CA TYR A 69 -3.98 -15.90 8.47
C TYR A 69 -5.19 -16.73 8.96
N ARG A 70 -6.02 -16.18 9.85
CA ARG A 70 -7.24 -16.82 10.40
C ARG A 70 -8.54 -16.36 9.75
N THR A 71 -8.53 -15.29 8.96
CA THR A 71 -9.70 -14.78 8.25
C THR A 71 -9.59 -15.12 6.78
N ASN A 72 -10.64 -15.65 6.16
CA ASN A 72 -10.67 -16.00 4.71
C ASN A 72 -10.56 -14.79 3.76
N GLU A 73 -10.03 -13.66 4.22
CA GLU A 73 -9.81 -12.48 3.40
C GLU A 73 -8.58 -12.67 2.51
N VAL A 74 -8.81 -12.58 1.20
CA VAL A 74 -7.74 -12.61 0.19
C VAL A 74 -6.91 -11.34 0.31
N ILE A 75 -5.61 -11.49 0.51
CA ILE A 75 -4.67 -10.37 0.52
C ILE A 75 -4.56 -9.77 -0.89
N GLU A 76 -4.80 -8.47 -1.01
CA GLU A 76 -4.60 -7.75 -2.28
C GLU A 76 -3.10 -7.59 -2.56
N ILE A 77 -2.62 -8.38 -3.52
CA ILE A 77 -1.25 -8.36 -4.04
C ILE A 77 -1.10 -7.56 -5.33
N ASP A 78 -2.20 -7.03 -5.85
CA ASP A 78 -2.16 -6.18 -7.03
C ASP A 78 -1.50 -4.85 -6.66
N SER A 79 -0.70 -4.32 -7.59
CA SER A 79 -0.06 -3.02 -7.45
C SER A 79 -0.25 -2.22 -8.72
N PHE A 80 -0.43 -0.90 -8.57
CA PHE A 80 -0.58 0.00 -9.68
C PHE A 80 0.77 0.34 -10.32
N PHE A 81 1.82 0.48 -9.51
CA PHE A 81 3.15 0.92 -9.99
C PHE A 81 4.25 -0.14 -9.88
N LEU A 82 4.03 -1.23 -9.15
CA LEU A 82 5.01 -2.30 -8.99
C LEU A 82 4.71 -3.48 -9.90
N ASN A 83 5.77 -4.10 -10.43
CA ASN A 83 5.63 -5.40 -11.08
C ASN A 83 5.53 -6.54 -10.06
N ILE A 84 5.17 -7.74 -10.54
CA ILE A 84 5.01 -8.95 -9.72
C ILE A 84 6.25 -9.25 -8.86
N LYS A 85 7.46 -9.04 -9.38
CA LYS A 85 8.71 -9.31 -8.63
C LYS A 85 8.87 -8.32 -7.48
N GLU A 86 8.61 -7.04 -7.73
CA GLU A 86 8.66 -5.97 -6.72
C GLU A 86 7.60 -6.17 -5.63
N THR A 87 6.37 -6.52 -6.00
CA THR A 87 5.31 -6.85 -5.03
C THR A 87 5.68 -8.05 -4.16
N LYS A 88 6.19 -9.15 -4.77
CA LYS A 88 6.66 -10.32 -4.03
C LYS A 88 7.79 -9.98 -3.06
N ALA A 89 8.70 -9.09 -3.46
CA ALA A 89 9.76 -8.61 -2.57
C ALA A 89 9.18 -7.85 -1.36
N CYS A 90 8.18 -6.97 -1.57
CA CYS A 90 7.50 -6.26 -0.49
C CYS A 90 6.82 -7.23 0.49
N PHE A 91 6.16 -8.27 -0.03
CA PHE A 91 5.52 -9.30 0.80
C PHE A 91 6.54 -10.05 1.66
N LYS A 92 7.64 -10.51 1.05
CA LYS A 92 8.70 -11.24 1.76
C LYS A 92 9.32 -10.39 2.87
N LEU A 93 9.69 -9.14 2.55
CA LEU A 93 10.28 -8.22 3.54
C LEU A 93 9.32 -7.95 4.71
N SER A 94 8.05 -7.69 4.43
CA SER A 94 7.06 -7.42 5.48
C SER A 94 6.82 -8.64 6.37
N LYS A 95 6.90 -9.85 5.80
CA LYS A 95 6.80 -11.12 6.56
C LYS A 95 8.01 -11.30 7.47
N GLU A 96 9.21 -11.08 6.96
CA GLU A 96 10.46 -11.17 7.74
C GLU A 96 10.47 -10.15 8.89
N GLU A 97 10.01 -8.93 8.65
CA GLU A 97 9.86 -7.90 9.69
C GLU A 97 8.86 -8.33 10.78
N TYR A 98 7.73 -8.92 10.39
CA TYR A 98 6.76 -9.41 11.35
C TYR A 98 7.28 -10.61 12.17
N ILE A 99 8.00 -11.55 11.55
CA ILE A 99 8.62 -12.67 12.28
C ILE A 99 9.61 -12.15 13.33
N LYS A 100 10.48 -11.20 12.96
CA LYS A 100 11.41 -10.57 13.90
C LYS A 100 10.71 -9.87 15.06
N TYR A 101 9.57 -9.22 14.79
CA TYR A 101 8.74 -8.61 15.82
C TYR A 101 8.20 -9.67 16.80
N LEU A 102 7.68 -10.80 16.29
CA LEU A 102 7.21 -11.91 17.12
C LEU A 102 8.34 -12.53 17.96
N ASP A 103 9.50 -12.78 17.35
CA ASP A 103 10.67 -13.33 18.06
C ASP A 103 11.12 -12.41 19.20
N GLY A 104 11.10 -11.09 18.97
CA GLY A 104 11.36 -10.09 20.01
C GLY A 104 10.31 -10.10 21.12
N ALA A 105 9.03 -10.10 20.75
CA ALA A 105 7.91 -10.06 21.70
C ALA A 105 7.76 -11.34 22.54
N THR A 106 8.19 -12.49 22.03
CA THR A 106 8.07 -13.79 22.70
C THR A 106 9.27 -14.14 23.56
N ARG A 107 10.41 -13.45 23.38
CA ARG A 107 11.65 -13.69 24.14
C ARG A 107 11.50 -13.43 25.64
N ASP A 108 10.57 -12.54 26.02
CA ASP A 108 10.30 -12.15 27.40
C ASP A 108 9.13 -12.91 28.04
N LEU A 109 8.55 -13.89 27.34
CA LEU A 109 7.47 -14.73 27.89
C LEU A 109 8.06 -15.98 28.57
N PRO A 110 7.61 -16.34 29.79
CA PRO A 110 8.01 -17.60 30.41
C PRO A 110 7.50 -18.78 29.57
N ALA A 111 8.35 -19.81 29.44
CA ALA A 111 8.10 -21.02 28.66
C ALA A 111 6.93 -21.87 29.20
#